data_AF-A0A645IMI4-F1
#
_entry.id   AF-A0A645IMI4-F1
#
_cell.length_a   1.000
_cell.length_b   1.000
_cell.length_c   1.000
_cell.angle_alpha   90.00
_cell.angle_beta   90.00
_cell.angle_gamma   90.00
#
_symmetry.space_group_name_H-M   'P 1'
#
loop_
_entity.id
_entity.type
_entity.pdbx_description
1 polymer ?
#
loop_
_entity_poly.entity_id
_entity_poly.type
_entity_poly.pdbx_seq_one_letter_code
_entity_poly.pdbx_strand_id
1 'polypeptide(L)' 'MVRNVSSKVGVLCGAGIKTGLDVANAIELGAMGVLVASGVVRAVDPKGALLDLLKHL' A
#
# COMPACT_ATOMS: atom_id res chain seq x y z
N MET A 1 -7.49 10.70 -15.49
CA MET A 1 -6.69 9.79 -14.63
C MET A 1 -5.64 9.09 -15.46
N VAL A 2 -4.56 8.59 -14.87
CA VAL A 2 -3.48 7.84 -15.56
C VAL A 2 -4.05 6.73 -16.46
N ARG A 3 -5.10 6.04 -15.99
CA ARG A 3 -5.81 4.99 -16.75
C ARG A 3 -6.39 5.44 -18.09
N ASN A 4 -6.75 6.72 -18.25
CA ASN A 4 -7.26 7.25 -19.52
C ASN A 4 -6.14 7.47 -20.54
N VAL A 5 -4.89 7.58 -20.08
CA VAL A 5 -3.71 7.75 -20.94
C VAL A 5 -3.11 6.40 -21.29
N SER A 6 -3.01 5.50 -20.31
CA SER A 6 -2.51 4.14 -20.53
C SER A 6 -3.02 3.19 -19.46
N SER A 7 -3.72 2.13 -19.88
CA SER A 7 -4.15 1.03 -19.00
C SER A 7 -3.00 0.09 -18.61
N LYS A 8 -1.85 0.18 -19.29
CA LYS A 8 -0.67 -0.66 -19.00
C LYS A 8 0.15 -0.13 -17.82
N VAL A 9 -0.02 1.15 -17.45
CA VAL A 9 0.73 1.76 -16.35
C VAL A 9 -0.03 1.53 -15.04
N GLY A 10 0.62 0.79 -14.15
CA GLY A 10 0.12 0.55 -12.80
C GLY A 10 0.12 1.79 -11.94
N VAL A 11 -0.94 1.98 -11.14
CA VAL A 11 -1.02 3.05 -10.14
C VAL A 11 -0.81 2.45 -8.75
N LEU A 12 0.14 2.99 -7.99
CA LEU A 12 0.40 2.61 -6.60
C LEU A 12 0.10 3.81 -5.68
N CYS A 13 -0.40 3.53 -4.48
CA CYS A 13 -0.63 4.54 -3.45
C CYS A 13 0.54 4.54 -2.43
N GLY A 14 0.88 5.68 -1.85
CA GLY A 14 1.97 5.77 -0.88
C GLY A 14 1.80 6.95 0.06
N ALA A 15 2.82 7.19 0.89
CA ALA A 15 2.87 8.19 1.96
C ALA A 15 1.84 7.93 3.08
N GLY A 16 2.32 7.47 4.24
CA GLY A 16 1.50 7.32 5.44
C GLY A 16 0.87 5.93 5.65
N ILE A 17 1.06 4.97 4.73
CA ILE A 17 0.60 3.58 4.89
C ILE A 17 1.29 2.94 6.11
N LYS A 18 0.50 2.49 7.10
CA LYS A 18 0.98 1.90 8.35
C LYS A 18 0.23 0.65 8.79
N THR A 19 -0.99 0.45 8.30
CA THR A 19 -1.87 -0.64 8.70
C THR A 19 -2.40 -1.39 7.47
N GLY A 20 -2.85 -2.63 7.65
CA GLY A 20 -3.51 -3.35 6.55
C GLY A 20 -4.81 -2.70 6.07
N LEU A 21 -5.48 -1.91 6.92
CA LEU A 21 -6.66 -1.14 6.52
C LEU A 21 -6.30 -0.03 5.52
N ASP A 22 -5.15 0.63 5.70
CA ASP A 22 -4.66 1.62 4.72
C ASP A 22 -4.43 0.97 3.34
N VAL A 23 -3.95 -0.28 3.33
CA VAL A 23 -3.73 -1.05 2.10
C VAL A 23 -5.07 -1.42 1.46
N ALA A 24 -6.02 -1.93 2.23
CA ALA A 24 -7.35 -2.28 1.74
C ALA A 24 -8.06 -1.06 1.13
N ASN A 25 -8.05 0.08 1.82
CA ASN A 25 -8.61 1.34 1.33
C ASN A 25 -7.94 1.81 0.04
N ALA A 26 -6.61 1.71 -0.06
CA ALA A 26 -5.89 2.09 -1.28
C ALA A 26 -6.33 1.25 -2.49
N ILE A 27 -6.54 -0.06 -2.28
CA ILE A 27 -7.00 -0.97 -3.34
C ILE A 27 -8.47 -0.69 -3.70
N GLU A 28 -9.33 -0.46 -2.73
CA GLU A 28 -10.74 -0.07 -2.94
C GLU A 28 -10.84 1.22 -3.79
N LEU A 29 -9.95 2.18 -3.55
CA LEU A 29 -9.86 3.42 -4.33
C LEU A 29 -9.20 3.24 -5.72
N GLY A 30 -8.80 2.02 -6.08
CA GLY A 30 -8.34 1.66 -7.42
C GLY A 30 -6.82 1.64 -7.62
N ALA A 31 -6.04 1.73 -6.55
CA ALA A 31 -4.60 1.43 -6.60
C ALA A 31 -4.38 -0.08 -6.79
N MET A 32 -3.31 -0.44 -7.49
CA MET A 32 -2.91 -1.84 -7.68
C MET A 32 -2.03 -2.36 -6.54
N GLY A 33 -1.61 -1.48 -5.63
CA GLY A 33 -0.73 -1.80 -4.52
C GLY A 33 -0.24 -0.53 -3.83
N VAL A 34 0.65 -0.72 -2.85
CA VAL A 34 1.16 0.36 -2.00
C VAL A 34 2.68 0.43 -1.95
N LEU A 35 3.19 1.63 -1.69
CA LEU A 35 4.60 1.91 -1.39
C LEU A 35 4.74 2.24 0.10
N VAL A 36 5.63 1.52 0.79
CA VAL A 36 5.89 1.69 2.22
C VAL A 36 7.34 2.08 2.48
N ALA A 37 7.55 2.82 3.56
CA ALA A 37 8.88 3.25 3.99
C ALA A 37 8.98 3.19 5.52
N SER A 38 8.80 4.32 6.21
CA SER A 38 8.99 4.43 7.66
C SER A 38 8.05 3.53 8.49
N GLY A 39 6.87 3.18 7.97
CA GLY A 39 5.94 2.26 8.63
C GLY A 39 6.48 0.84 8.80
N VAL A 40 7.45 0.42 7.96
CA VAL A 40 8.08 -0.91 8.03
C VAL A 40 9.54 -0.79 8.45
N VAL A 41 10.32 0.07 7.79
CA VAL A 41 11.77 0.17 7.98
C VAL A 41 12.16 0.61 9.39
N ARG A 42 11.31 1.41 10.06
CA ARG A 42 11.56 1.90 11.43
C ARG A 42 10.75 1.16 12.49
N ALA A 43 10.05 0.09 12.14
CA ALA A 43 9.28 -0.70 13.10
C ALA A 43 10.21 -1.49 14.02
N VAL A 44 9.76 -1.74 15.26
CA VAL A 44 10.48 -2.59 16.22
C VAL A 44 10.57 -4.04 15.71
N ASP A 45 9.51 -4.52 15.06
CA ASP A 45 9.47 -5.79 14.33
C ASP A 45 9.09 -5.52 12.86
N PRO A 46 10.07 -5.32 11.96
CA PRO A 46 9.79 -5.06 10.55
C PRO A 46 9.02 -6.19 9.85
N LYS A 47 9.24 -7.45 10.26
CA LYS A 47 8.54 -8.59 9.68
C LYS A 47 7.08 -8.59 10.12
N GLY A 48 6.83 -8.40 11.42
CA GLY A 48 5.49 -8.26 11.97
C GLY A 48 4.73 -7.08 11.34
N ALA A 49 5.38 -5.92 11.19
CA ALA A 49 4.81 -4.77 10.52
C ALA A 49 4.46 -5.05 9.06
N LEU A 50 5.34 -5.73 8.31
CA LEU A 50 5.07 -6.12 6.94
C LEU A 50 3.87 -7.09 6.84
N LEU A 51 3.79 -8.08 7.74
CA LEU A 51 2.69 -9.03 7.76
C LEU A 51 1.36 -8.38 8.18
N ASP A 52 1.40 -7.36 9.04
CA ASP A 52 0.23 -6.58 9.43
C ASP A 52 -0.46 -5.89 8.24
N LEU A 53 0.34 -5.44 7.27
CA LEU A 53 -0.17 -4.81 6.05
C LEU A 53 -1.02 -5.76 5.17
N LEU A 54 -0.90 -7.08 5.38
CA LEU A 54 -1.59 -8.09 4.58
C LEU A 54 -2.89 -8.60 5.24
N LYS A 55 -3.19 -8.21 6.48
CA LYS A 55 -4.30 -8.79 7.27
C LYS A 55 -5.71 -8.50 6.75
N HIS A 56 -5.84 -7.55 5.82
CA HIS A 56 -7.13 -7.10 5.26
C HIS A 56 -7.22 -7.34 3.73
N LEU A 57 -6.35 -8.20 3.18
CA LEU A 57 -6.30 -8.59 1.78
C LEU A 57 -6.88 -9.99 1.55
#